data_AF-A0A8T4E900-F1
#
_entry.id   AF-A0A8T4E900-F1
#
_cell.length_a   1.000
_cell.length_b   1.000
_cell.length_c   1.000
_cell.angle_alpha   90.00
_cell.angle_beta   90.00
_cell.angle_gamma   90.00
#
_symmetry.space_group_name_H-M   'P 1'
#
loop_
_entity.id
_entity.type
_entity.pdbx_description
1 polymer ?
#
loop_
_entity_poly.entity_id
_entity_poly.type
_entity_poly.pdbx_seq_one_letter_code
_entity_poly.pdbx_strand_id
1 'polypeptide(L)'
;MSPSEFQHEQTTLKHSIILDNAKVSSSFDEVLVEILSEIRMGVVLDRNTSTSRTSWLAGMIESKYVLMVLDSAVNKGVTRVSLDIWCAIDNIHTGILYLIQGTSLGKVLPQYQAIAVSWHLVRIDDNQTQLVVELTSKETDTNLRDEDILFFVDYQGVMTERFRTSFPLGNERVSVAIDLVNRKASWNGNLDDPYIIIYVSDAEWKSIDNYHRIQFSWRDALIHQIENHLDEGIRFTGFTELSKHLNIDDDFNSDKTRMLFLDFCRGLEVVGCTGQRVSDHCSRAIILTGLVICFNPARGLTGYLDMITGYGGYEPLAGLGSDRTWREHLSGIVNLANDFKPTPVKLSGSRKNRKPGRPPMQLLPTTPPVDLFKSLVNEPEIIVCKLCRFYE
;
A
#
# COMPACT_ATOMS: atom_id res chain seq x y z
N MET A 1 8.26 -46.22 21.98
CA MET A 1 8.25 -46.95 20.70
C MET A 1 9.69 -47.16 20.29
N SER A 2 10.07 -48.36 19.89
CA SER A 2 11.40 -48.68 19.35
C SER A 2 11.47 -48.35 17.84
N PRO A 3 12.68 -48.20 17.26
CA PRO A 3 12.81 -47.97 15.80
C PRO A 3 12.18 -49.07 14.93
N SER A 4 12.21 -50.32 15.37
CA SER A 4 11.57 -51.44 14.66
C SER A 4 10.04 -51.36 14.70
N GLU A 5 9.46 -50.94 15.83
CA GLU A 5 8.01 -50.69 15.92
C GLU A 5 7.60 -49.52 15.04
N PHE A 6 8.39 -48.44 15.02
CA PHE A 6 8.14 -47.27 14.17
C PHE A 6 8.10 -47.66 12.68
N GLN A 7 9.10 -48.40 12.21
CA GLN A 7 9.15 -48.88 10.84
C GLN A 7 7.98 -49.80 10.49
N HIS A 8 7.57 -50.65 11.43
CA HIS A 8 6.40 -51.51 11.22
C HIS A 8 5.14 -50.67 11.03
N GLU A 9 4.87 -49.70 11.91
CA GLU A 9 3.69 -48.85 11.84
C GLU A 9 3.68 -47.92 10.60
N GLN A 10 4.84 -47.50 10.07
CA GLN A 10 4.89 -46.77 8.80
C GLN A 10 4.34 -47.57 7.61
N THR A 11 4.39 -48.91 7.66
CA THR A 11 3.84 -49.76 6.59
C THR A 11 2.33 -49.96 6.67
N THR A 12 1.73 -49.66 7.83
CA THR A 12 0.30 -49.90 8.10
C THR A 12 -0.52 -48.60 8.05
N LEU A 13 0.07 -47.48 8.44
CA LEU A 13 -0.60 -46.18 8.53
C LEU A 13 -0.60 -45.42 7.20
N LYS A 14 -1.61 -44.57 7.00
CA LYS A 14 -1.70 -43.70 5.81
C LYS A 14 -0.64 -42.61 5.89
N HIS A 15 0.12 -42.46 4.81
CA HIS A 15 1.14 -41.44 4.64
C HIS A 15 0.56 -40.13 4.10
N SER A 16 1.11 -39.00 4.54
CA SER A 16 0.85 -37.68 3.97
C SER A 16 2.11 -36.82 4.08
N ILE A 17 2.34 -35.96 3.10
CA ILE A 17 3.43 -34.99 3.11
C ILE A 17 2.83 -33.65 3.53
N ILE A 18 3.37 -33.04 4.59
CA ILE A 18 2.93 -31.74 5.11
C ILE A 18 3.78 -30.63 4.51
N LEU A 19 5.11 -30.81 4.57
CA LEU A 19 6.09 -29.90 3.99
C LEU A 19 7.02 -30.70 3.09
N ASP A 20 7.31 -30.17 1.91
CA ASP A 20 8.27 -30.74 0.98
C ASP A 20 9.35 -29.71 0.66
N ASN A 21 10.55 -29.92 1.20
CA ASN A 21 11.73 -29.07 1.01
C ASN A 21 11.46 -27.57 1.25
N ALA A 22 10.64 -27.29 2.26
CA ALA A 22 10.10 -26.00 2.58
C ALA A 22 11.13 -25.11 3.30
N LYS A 23 11.20 -23.83 2.94
CA LYS A 23 12.03 -22.84 3.66
C LYS A 23 11.42 -22.52 5.01
N VAL A 24 12.25 -22.51 6.05
CA VAL A 24 11.88 -22.09 7.40
C VAL A 24 12.81 -20.98 7.88
N SER A 25 12.29 -20.06 8.70
CA SER A 25 13.04 -18.90 9.20
C SER A 25 13.93 -19.18 10.41
N SER A 26 13.90 -20.40 10.93
CA SER A 26 14.60 -20.81 12.14
C SER A 26 15.57 -21.97 11.88
N SER A 27 16.41 -22.25 12.88
CA SER A 27 17.31 -23.40 12.85
C SER A 27 16.53 -24.71 13.04
N PHE A 28 17.09 -25.83 12.60
CA PHE A 28 16.46 -27.14 12.79
C PHE A 28 16.14 -27.46 14.27
N ASP A 29 17.03 -27.07 15.18
CA ASP A 29 16.84 -27.35 16.61
C ASP A 29 15.61 -26.64 17.14
N GLU A 30 15.40 -25.38 16.72
CA GLU A 30 14.19 -24.62 17.04
C GLU A 30 12.95 -25.24 16.38
N VAL A 31 13.06 -25.67 15.11
CA VAL A 31 11.98 -26.38 14.40
C VAL A 31 11.54 -27.62 15.18
N LEU A 32 12.49 -28.45 15.57
CA LEU A 32 12.23 -29.69 16.29
C LEU A 32 11.62 -29.41 17.66
N VAL A 33 12.15 -28.43 18.41
CA VAL A 33 11.61 -28.04 19.73
C VAL A 33 10.16 -27.56 19.62
N GLU A 34 9.84 -26.72 18.64
CA GLU A 34 8.48 -26.23 18.42
C GLU A 34 7.51 -27.36 18.04
N ILE A 35 7.90 -28.26 17.14
CA ILE A 35 7.08 -29.42 16.76
C ILE A 35 6.84 -30.33 17.97
N LEU A 36 7.87 -30.59 18.77
CA LEU A 36 7.75 -31.40 19.99
C LEU A 36 6.86 -30.73 21.03
N SER A 37 6.91 -29.40 21.19
CA SER A 37 6.09 -28.67 22.16
C SER A 37 4.62 -28.61 21.76
N GLU A 38 4.33 -28.35 20.50
CA GLU A 38 2.96 -28.19 20.01
C GLU A 38 2.22 -29.52 19.85
N ILE A 39 2.90 -30.53 19.30
CA ILE A 39 2.27 -31.81 18.94
C ILE A 39 2.48 -32.88 20.03
N ARG A 40 3.31 -32.59 21.04
CA ARG A 40 3.62 -33.49 22.17
C ARG A 40 4.13 -34.87 21.70
N MET A 41 4.98 -34.85 20.69
CA MET A 41 5.61 -36.04 20.13
C MET A 41 6.89 -36.38 20.94
N GLY A 42 7.31 -37.64 20.93
CA GLY A 42 8.60 -38.07 21.46
C GLY A 42 9.58 -38.40 20.35
N VAL A 43 10.87 -38.12 20.55
CA VAL A 43 11.94 -38.48 19.60
C VAL A 43 12.25 -39.98 19.72
N VAL A 44 12.07 -40.73 18.64
CA VAL A 44 12.39 -42.16 18.53
C VAL A 44 13.83 -42.38 18.08
N LEU A 45 14.23 -41.67 17.04
CA LEU A 45 15.61 -41.63 16.58
C LEU A 45 15.91 -40.25 16.03
N ASP A 46 17.16 -39.85 16.17
CA ASP A 46 17.67 -38.62 15.62
C ASP A 46 19.05 -38.87 15.01
N ARG A 47 19.21 -38.51 13.74
CA ARG A 47 20.44 -38.69 12.98
C ARG A 47 20.87 -37.35 12.40
N ASN A 48 22.07 -36.90 12.74
CA ASN A 48 22.61 -35.63 12.29
C ASN A 48 23.91 -35.79 11.49
N THR A 49 24.11 -34.86 10.57
CA THR A 49 25.38 -34.59 9.90
C THR A 49 25.71 -33.11 10.08
N SER A 50 26.80 -32.63 9.47
CA SER A 50 27.14 -31.20 9.50
C SER A 50 26.17 -30.32 8.70
N THR A 51 25.40 -30.88 7.76
CA THR A 51 24.54 -30.11 6.85
C THR A 51 23.10 -30.62 6.76
N SER A 52 22.77 -31.74 7.40
CA SER A 52 21.42 -32.30 7.42
C SER A 52 21.11 -32.99 8.73
N ARG A 53 19.82 -33.09 9.06
CA ARG A 53 19.35 -33.85 10.22
C ARG A 53 17.99 -34.46 9.94
N THR A 54 17.81 -35.70 10.38
CA THR A 54 16.57 -36.46 10.27
C THR A 54 16.14 -36.89 11.66
N SER A 55 14.96 -36.46 12.09
CA SER A 55 14.37 -36.87 13.37
C SER A 55 13.07 -37.64 13.13
N TRP A 56 12.99 -38.84 13.71
CA TRP A 56 11.79 -39.68 13.71
C TRP A 56 11.05 -39.49 15.02
N LEU A 57 9.82 -39.03 14.94
CA LEU A 57 9.00 -38.63 16.07
C LEU A 57 7.78 -39.52 16.15
N ALA A 58 7.45 -40.03 17.33
CA ALA A 58 6.23 -40.80 17.56
C ALA A 58 5.44 -40.24 18.74
N GLY A 59 4.13 -40.24 18.60
CA GLY A 59 3.21 -39.82 19.64
C GLY A 59 1.85 -40.49 19.49
N MET A 60 0.89 -40.06 20.31
CA MET A 60 -0.50 -40.47 20.21
C MET A 60 -1.41 -39.26 20.24
N ILE A 61 -2.37 -39.21 19.31
CA ILE A 61 -3.45 -38.22 19.26
C ILE A 61 -4.75 -39.02 19.17
N GLU A 62 -5.76 -38.68 19.98
CA GLU A 62 -7.04 -39.41 20.01
C GLU A 62 -6.89 -40.94 20.10
N SER A 63 -5.94 -41.40 20.91
CA SER A 63 -5.60 -42.83 21.09
C SER A 63 -5.11 -43.55 19.82
N LYS A 64 -4.76 -42.82 18.76
CA LYS A 64 -4.15 -43.35 17.54
C LYS A 64 -2.68 -42.94 17.47
N TYR A 65 -1.85 -43.83 16.96
CA TYR A 65 -0.44 -43.51 16.71
C TYR A 65 -0.32 -42.43 15.63
N VAL A 66 0.57 -41.50 15.90
CA VAL A 66 1.04 -40.49 14.95
C VAL A 66 2.53 -40.65 14.86
N LEU A 67 3.02 -40.84 13.64
CA LEU A 67 4.44 -40.89 13.34
C LEU A 67 4.78 -39.71 12.45
N MET A 68 5.92 -39.07 12.71
CA MET A 68 6.44 -38.01 11.86
C MET A 68 7.90 -38.26 11.54
N VAL A 69 8.30 -37.91 10.33
CA VAL A 69 9.69 -37.79 9.95
C VAL A 69 9.93 -36.34 9.58
N LEU A 70 10.83 -35.71 10.32
CA LEU A 70 11.27 -34.35 10.08
C LEU A 70 12.69 -34.41 9.52
N ASP A 71 12.81 -34.09 8.25
CA ASP A 71 14.08 -33.96 7.56
C ASP A 71 14.45 -32.50 7.42
N SER A 72 15.74 -32.21 7.55
CA SER A 72 16.26 -30.89 7.22
C SER A 72 17.59 -30.92 6.51
N ALA A 73 17.81 -29.88 5.73
CA ALA A 73 19.08 -29.57 5.13
C ALA A 73 19.35 -28.07 5.29
N VAL A 74 20.57 -27.75 5.74
CA VAL A 74 21.08 -26.38 5.71
C VAL A 74 21.90 -26.23 4.45
N ASN A 75 21.45 -25.38 3.54
CA ASN A 75 22.18 -25.04 2.34
C ASN A 75 22.40 -23.53 2.31
N LYS A 76 23.67 -23.12 2.30
CA LYS A 76 24.07 -21.70 2.21
C LYS A 76 23.38 -20.79 3.25
N GLY A 77 23.20 -21.29 4.47
CA GLY A 77 22.60 -20.54 5.58
C GLY A 77 21.06 -20.53 5.60
N VAL A 78 20.39 -21.15 4.61
CA VAL A 78 18.93 -21.34 4.62
C VAL A 78 18.63 -22.76 5.06
N THR A 79 17.80 -22.89 6.10
CA THR A 79 17.26 -24.18 6.54
C THR A 79 16.05 -24.54 5.67
N ARG A 80 16.08 -25.73 5.07
CA ARG A 80 14.94 -26.33 4.39
C ARG A 80 14.51 -27.58 5.12
N VAL A 81 13.21 -27.82 5.16
CA VAL A 81 12.58 -28.87 5.96
C VAL A 81 11.57 -29.65 5.12
N SER A 82 11.60 -30.97 5.25
CA SER A 82 10.50 -31.84 4.82
C SER A 82 9.86 -32.47 6.05
N LEU A 83 8.53 -32.55 6.05
CA LEU A 83 7.76 -33.13 7.13
C LEU A 83 6.75 -34.12 6.56
N ASP A 84 6.99 -35.38 6.86
CA ASP A 84 6.13 -36.49 6.51
C ASP A 84 5.40 -36.98 7.75
N ILE A 85 4.14 -37.38 7.57
CA ILE A 85 3.32 -37.93 8.64
C ILE A 85 2.68 -39.25 8.24
N TRP A 86 2.63 -40.19 9.19
CA TRP A 86 1.84 -41.41 9.09
C TRP A 86 0.83 -41.46 10.22
N CYS A 87 -0.45 -41.56 9.87
CA CYS A 87 -1.53 -41.60 10.85
C CYS A 87 -2.84 -42.17 10.26
N ALA A 88 -3.69 -42.74 11.12
CA ALA A 88 -5.05 -43.18 10.79
C ALA A 88 -6.14 -42.15 11.15
N ILE A 89 -5.77 -40.91 11.51
CA ILE A 89 -6.70 -39.80 11.75
C ILE A 89 -6.88 -39.04 10.44
N ASP A 90 -8.13 -38.86 10.02
CA ASP A 90 -8.43 -38.08 8.83
C ASP A 90 -8.12 -36.60 9.04
N ASN A 91 -7.58 -35.94 8.01
CA ASN A 91 -7.24 -34.50 7.99
C ASN A 91 -6.25 -34.02 9.07
N ILE A 92 -5.57 -34.93 9.78
CA ILE A 92 -4.57 -34.56 10.79
C ILE A 92 -3.43 -33.71 10.21
N HIS A 93 -3.07 -33.95 8.94
CA HIS A 93 -2.05 -33.18 8.23
C HIS A 93 -2.42 -31.69 8.13
N THR A 94 -3.70 -31.36 7.91
CA THR A 94 -4.19 -29.97 7.88
C THR A 94 -4.11 -29.32 9.25
N GLY A 95 -4.52 -30.05 10.31
CA GLY A 95 -4.42 -29.56 11.69
C GLY A 95 -2.98 -29.29 12.12
N ILE A 96 -2.06 -30.17 11.74
CA ILE A 96 -0.62 -29.99 12.02
C ILE A 96 -0.04 -28.85 11.21
N LEU A 97 -0.36 -28.73 9.92
CA LEU A 97 0.07 -27.59 9.12
C LEU A 97 -0.40 -26.27 9.76
N TYR A 98 -1.64 -26.19 10.22
CA TYR A 98 -2.17 -25.02 10.93
C TYR A 98 -1.40 -24.71 12.21
N LEU A 99 -1.07 -25.73 13.02
CA LEU A 99 -0.24 -25.56 14.22
C LEU A 99 1.15 -25.02 13.87
N ILE A 100 1.81 -25.58 12.85
CA ILE A 100 3.15 -25.16 12.40
C ILE A 100 3.11 -23.74 11.83
N GLN A 101 2.07 -23.40 11.07
CA GLN A 101 1.86 -22.03 10.60
C GLN A 101 1.73 -21.03 11.76
N GLY A 102 1.22 -21.45 12.92
CA GLY A 102 1.13 -20.61 14.12
C GLY A 102 2.45 -20.39 14.87
N THR A 103 3.52 -21.10 14.51
CA THR A 103 4.81 -21.01 15.21
C THR A 103 5.81 -20.07 14.51
N SER A 104 7.04 -19.94 15.04
CA SER A 104 8.06 -19.11 14.40
C SER A 104 8.47 -19.64 13.01
N LEU A 105 8.23 -20.93 12.73
CA LEU A 105 8.43 -21.58 11.43
C LEU A 105 7.62 -20.93 10.31
N GLY A 106 6.38 -20.55 10.62
CA GLY A 106 5.45 -19.95 9.68
C GLY A 106 5.80 -18.51 9.28
N LYS A 107 6.83 -17.90 9.88
CA LYS A 107 7.23 -16.52 9.58
C LYS A 107 8.00 -16.41 8.27
N VAL A 108 7.74 -15.35 7.52
CA VAL A 108 8.47 -15.04 6.28
C VAL A 108 9.94 -14.72 6.56
N LEU A 109 10.85 -15.22 5.74
CA LEU A 109 12.29 -14.95 5.88
C LEU A 109 12.62 -13.44 5.76
N PRO A 110 13.57 -12.90 6.55
CA PRO A 110 13.88 -11.46 6.57
C PRO A 110 14.19 -10.84 5.20
N GLN A 111 14.91 -11.54 4.31
CA GLN A 111 15.24 -10.99 3.00
C GLN A 111 14.01 -10.74 2.10
N TYR A 112 12.91 -11.46 2.34
CA TYR A 112 11.63 -11.24 1.64
C TYR A 112 10.83 -10.10 2.27
N GLN A 113 11.06 -9.82 3.56
CA GLN A 113 10.50 -8.65 4.23
C GLN A 113 11.19 -7.35 3.80
N ALA A 114 12.42 -7.44 3.29
CA ALA A 114 13.19 -6.28 2.82
C ALA A 114 12.87 -5.86 1.36
N ILE A 115 11.93 -6.54 0.70
CA ILE A 115 11.50 -6.20 -0.67
C ILE A 115 10.84 -4.83 -0.66
N ALA A 116 11.33 -3.94 -1.52
CA ALA A 116 10.73 -2.64 -1.77
C ALA A 116 9.67 -2.76 -2.87
N VAL A 117 8.54 -2.11 -2.62
CA VAL A 117 7.40 -2.09 -3.55
C VAL A 117 7.16 -0.67 -4.03
N SER A 118 7.02 -0.52 -5.34
CA SER A 118 6.43 0.66 -5.97
C SER A 118 5.22 0.26 -6.78
N TRP A 119 4.32 1.20 -7.03
CA TRP A 119 3.14 0.95 -7.84
C TRP A 119 2.78 2.21 -8.61
N HIS A 120 1.99 2.07 -9.67
CA HIS A 120 1.37 3.19 -10.37
C HIS A 120 0.14 2.71 -11.13
N LEU A 121 -0.74 3.65 -11.49
CA LEU A 121 -1.90 3.37 -12.33
C LEU A 121 -1.60 3.80 -13.76
N VAL A 122 -1.77 2.88 -14.71
CA VAL A 122 -1.66 3.16 -16.14
C VAL A 122 -3.06 3.20 -16.71
N ARG A 123 -3.42 4.35 -17.28
CA ARG A 123 -4.69 4.51 -17.97
C ARG A 123 -4.52 4.14 -19.44
N ILE A 124 -5.24 3.12 -19.89
CA ILE A 124 -5.23 2.69 -21.30
C ILE A 124 -6.27 3.49 -22.08
N ASP A 125 -7.47 3.65 -21.52
CA ASP A 125 -8.54 4.48 -22.07
C ASP A 125 -9.47 5.05 -20.97
N ASP A 126 -10.66 5.54 -21.34
CA ASP A 126 -11.60 6.12 -20.38
C ASP A 126 -12.16 5.11 -19.36
N ASN A 127 -12.18 3.82 -19.70
CA ASN A 127 -12.82 2.75 -18.93
C ASN A 127 -11.84 1.67 -18.44
N GLN A 128 -10.63 1.62 -18.98
CA GLN A 128 -9.61 0.64 -18.65
C GLN A 128 -8.41 1.29 -17.95
N THR A 129 -8.19 0.85 -16.72
CA THR A 129 -7.04 1.23 -15.88
C THR A 129 -6.33 -0.05 -15.45
N GLN A 130 -5.00 -0.04 -15.49
CA GLN A 130 -4.17 -1.11 -14.95
C GLN A 130 -3.42 -0.63 -13.72
N LEU A 131 -3.37 -1.47 -12.69
CA LEU A 131 -2.46 -1.31 -11.57
C LEU A 131 -1.16 -2.04 -11.88
N VAL A 132 -0.08 -1.30 -12.00
CA VAL A 132 1.26 -1.86 -12.15
C VAL A 132 1.92 -1.87 -10.78
N VAL A 133 2.37 -3.04 -10.33
CA VAL A 133 3.13 -3.22 -9.10
C VAL A 133 4.53 -3.69 -9.47
N GLU A 134 5.53 -3.07 -8.86
CA GLU A 134 6.94 -3.34 -9.11
C GLU A 134 7.64 -3.74 -7.81
N LEU A 135 8.39 -4.83 -7.87
CA LEU A 135 9.17 -5.36 -6.75
C LEU A 135 10.66 -5.18 -7.05
N THR A 136 11.39 -4.65 -6.08
CA THR A 136 12.84 -4.48 -6.12
C THR A 136 13.46 -4.92 -4.79
N SER A 137 14.74 -5.31 -4.81
CA SER A 137 15.49 -5.61 -3.59
C SER A 137 16.94 -5.16 -3.73
N LYS A 138 17.54 -4.73 -2.62
CA LYS A 138 18.97 -4.41 -2.56
C LYS A 138 19.85 -5.65 -2.36
N GLU A 139 19.24 -6.82 -2.19
CA GLU A 139 19.97 -8.08 -2.02
C GLU A 139 20.76 -8.43 -3.28
N THR A 140 22.04 -8.75 -3.08
CA THR A 140 22.95 -9.16 -4.17
C THR A 140 23.33 -10.63 -4.09
N ASP A 141 22.78 -11.38 -3.13
CA ASP A 141 23.07 -12.80 -3.00
C ASP A 141 22.48 -13.58 -4.19
N THR A 142 23.36 -13.96 -5.11
CA THR A 142 23.02 -14.78 -6.29
C THR A 142 22.32 -16.08 -5.96
N ASN A 143 22.39 -16.57 -4.71
CA ASN A 143 21.68 -17.77 -4.29
C ASN A 143 20.16 -17.60 -4.26
N LEU A 144 19.66 -16.37 -4.16
CA LEU A 144 18.22 -16.10 -4.21
C LEU A 144 17.66 -16.09 -5.64
N ARG A 145 18.52 -16.17 -6.67
CA ARG A 145 18.10 -16.04 -8.08
C ARG A 145 17.13 -17.13 -8.52
N ASP A 146 17.35 -18.34 -8.02
CA ASP A 146 16.50 -19.52 -8.31
C ASP A 146 15.31 -19.61 -7.34
N GLU A 147 15.15 -18.64 -6.45
CA GLU A 147 14.11 -18.65 -5.43
C GLU A 147 12.90 -17.85 -5.86
N ASP A 148 11.73 -18.44 -5.64
CA ASP A 148 10.45 -17.78 -5.89
C ASP A 148 10.05 -16.88 -4.72
N ILE A 149 9.50 -15.72 -5.07
CA ILE A 149 8.64 -14.89 -4.23
C ILE A 149 7.20 -15.18 -4.60
N LEU A 150 6.39 -15.27 -3.56
CA LEU A 150 4.95 -15.31 -3.68
C LEU A 150 4.42 -14.01 -3.11
N PHE A 151 3.58 -13.34 -3.87
CA PHE A 151 2.92 -12.16 -3.35
C PHE A 151 1.50 -12.05 -3.85
N PHE A 152 0.69 -11.34 -3.10
CA PHE A 152 -0.66 -11.01 -3.55
C PHE A 152 -0.94 -9.53 -3.35
N VAL A 153 -1.69 -8.99 -4.30
CA VAL A 153 -2.10 -7.59 -4.31
C VAL A 153 -3.57 -7.57 -3.98
N ASP A 154 -3.91 -6.95 -2.86
CA ASP A 154 -5.26 -6.66 -2.45
C ASP A 154 -5.58 -5.19 -2.74
N TYR A 155 -6.45 -4.98 -3.71
CA TYR A 155 -6.99 -3.67 -4.05
C TYR A 155 -8.32 -3.49 -3.31
N GLN A 156 -8.22 -2.96 -2.08
CA GLN A 156 -9.34 -2.61 -1.20
C GLN A 156 -10.40 -3.71 -0.97
N GLY A 157 -10.03 -5.00 -1.04
CA GLY A 157 -10.95 -6.13 -0.94
C GLY A 157 -11.90 -6.30 -2.13
N VAL A 158 -11.84 -5.43 -3.16
CA VAL A 158 -12.64 -5.60 -4.38
C VAL A 158 -11.98 -6.51 -5.40
N MET A 159 -10.67 -6.71 -5.28
CA MET A 159 -9.87 -7.59 -6.11
C MET A 159 -8.64 -8.06 -5.33
N THR A 160 -8.37 -9.36 -5.40
CA THR A 160 -7.14 -9.95 -4.89
C THR A 160 -6.52 -10.83 -5.97
N GLU A 161 -5.29 -10.54 -6.34
CA GLU A 161 -4.55 -11.29 -7.36
C GLU A 161 -3.26 -11.84 -6.78
N ARG A 162 -2.94 -13.10 -7.11
CA ARG A 162 -1.77 -13.83 -6.60
C ARG A 162 -0.74 -14.02 -7.69
N PHE A 163 0.52 -13.79 -7.36
CA PHE A 163 1.64 -13.87 -8.28
C PHE A 163 2.76 -14.71 -7.67
N ARG A 164 3.47 -15.40 -8.57
CA ARG A 164 4.72 -16.10 -8.27
C ARG A 164 5.76 -15.64 -9.27
N THR A 165 6.93 -15.25 -8.78
CA THR A 165 8.02 -14.69 -9.59
C THR A 165 9.36 -15.01 -8.96
N SER A 166 10.44 -14.95 -9.74
CA SER A 166 11.80 -15.01 -9.19
C SER A 166 12.11 -13.80 -8.29
N PHE A 167 13.01 -13.99 -7.33
CA PHE A 167 13.49 -12.91 -6.48
C PHE A 167 14.25 -11.83 -7.28
N PRO A 168 13.90 -10.52 -7.18
CA PRO A 168 14.62 -9.46 -7.89
C PRO A 168 15.96 -9.19 -7.22
N LEU A 169 17.07 -9.45 -7.90
CA LEU A 169 18.41 -9.24 -7.36
C LEU A 169 19.02 -7.89 -7.78
N GLY A 170 19.57 -7.17 -6.81
CA GLY A 170 20.33 -5.94 -7.02
C GLY A 170 19.53 -4.84 -7.73
N ASN A 171 19.74 -4.70 -9.05
CA ASN A 171 19.06 -3.71 -9.88
C ASN A 171 17.94 -4.33 -10.73
N GLU A 172 17.63 -5.61 -10.56
CA GLU A 172 16.51 -6.25 -11.23
C GLU A 172 15.18 -5.73 -10.68
N ARG A 173 14.19 -5.68 -11.57
CA ARG A 173 12.83 -5.27 -11.23
C ARG A 173 11.86 -6.29 -11.79
N VAL A 174 11.01 -6.81 -10.93
CA VAL A 174 9.84 -7.57 -11.37
C VAL A 174 8.67 -6.60 -11.45
N SER A 175 7.91 -6.65 -12.54
CA SER A 175 6.72 -5.84 -12.73
C SER A 175 5.55 -6.74 -13.10
N VAL A 176 4.41 -6.56 -12.43
CA VAL A 176 3.14 -7.18 -12.78
C VAL A 176 2.12 -6.10 -13.05
N ALA A 177 1.30 -6.30 -14.08
CA ALA A 177 0.19 -5.42 -14.42
C ALA A 177 -1.12 -6.16 -14.16
N ILE A 178 -2.02 -5.50 -13.44
CA ILE A 178 -3.31 -6.05 -13.02
C ILE A 178 -4.42 -5.21 -13.63
N ASP A 179 -5.34 -5.86 -14.34
CA ASP A 179 -6.45 -5.16 -14.98
C ASP A 179 -7.53 -4.80 -13.95
N LEU A 180 -7.86 -3.51 -13.84
CA LEU A 180 -8.92 -2.99 -12.98
C LEU A 180 -10.23 -2.73 -13.75
N VAL A 181 -10.47 -3.38 -14.90
CA VAL A 181 -11.74 -3.30 -15.63
C VAL A 181 -12.92 -3.57 -14.69
N ASN A 182 -13.85 -2.60 -14.65
CA ASN A 182 -15.02 -2.59 -13.77
C ASN A 182 -14.71 -2.69 -12.26
N ARG A 183 -13.45 -2.46 -11.85
CA ARG A 183 -13.01 -2.39 -10.46
C ARG A 183 -12.61 -0.96 -10.14
N LYS A 184 -13.46 -0.29 -9.39
CA LYS A 184 -13.25 1.08 -8.94
C LYS A 184 -12.98 1.11 -7.44
N ALA A 185 -12.07 1.98 -7.04
CA ALA A 185 -11.76 2.19 -5.63
C ALA A 185 -12.89 2.98 -4.94
N SER A 186 -13.13 2.68 -3.67
CA SER A 186 -14.10 3.44 -2.87
C SER A 186 -13.44 3.93 -1.58
N TRP A 187 -13.51 5.23 -1.37
CA TRP A 187 -13.03 5.87 -0.16
C TRP A 187 -14.20 6.10 0.80
N ASN A 188 -14.01 5.73 2.07
CA ASN A 188 -15.05 5.75 3.10
C ASN A 188 -14.84 6.83 4.18
N GLY A 189 -13.96 7.81 3.95
CA GLY A 189 -13.79 8.97 4.84
C GLY A 189 -12.53 8.97 5.71
N ASN A 190 -11.70 7.92 5.65
CA ASN A 190 -10.43 7.87 6.40
C ASN A 190 -9.24 7.82 5.44
N LEU A 191 -8.26 8.71 5.63
CA LEU A 191 -7.07 8.82 4.79
C LEU A 191 -6.05 7.72 5.04
N ASP A 192 -6.06 7.14 6.24
CA ASP A 192 -5.09 6.12 6.64
C ASP A 192 -5.60 4.70 6.35
N ASP A 193 -6.84 4.59 5.85
CA ASP A 193 -7.39 3.33 5.36
C ASP A 193 -6.57 2.82 4.16
N PRO A 194 -6.46 1.49 4.01
CA PRO A 194 -5.72 0.90 2.89
C PRO A 194 -6.33 1.26 1.53
N TYR A 195 -5.48 1.71 0.62
CA TYR A 195 -5.76 1.82 -0.81
C TYR A 195 -5.26 0.58 -1.56
N ILE A 196 -4.01 0.19 -1.34
CA ILE A 196 -3.42 -1.06 -1.84
C ILE A 196 -2.71 -1.75 -0.68
N ILE A 197 -2.87 -3.06 -0.58
CA ILE A 197 -2.07 -3.89 0.33
C ILE A 197 -1.36 -4.96 -0.50
N ILE A 198 -0.05 -5.07 -0.33
CA ILE A 198 0.76 -6.14 -0.90
C ILE A 198 1.23 -7.02 0.24
N TYR A 199 1.01 -8.32 0.08
CA TYR A 199 1.44 -9.32 1.04
C TYR A 199 2.50 -10.18 0.38
N VAL A 200 3.66 -10.27 1.00
CA VAL A 200 4.84 -10.95 0.46
C VAL A 200 5.18 -12.16 1.32
N SER A 201 5.46 -13.28 0.66
CA SER A 201 5.87 -14.54 1.26
C SER A 201 6.98 -15.22 0.44
N ASP A 202 7.76 -16.04 1.12
CA ASP A 202 8.79 -16.92 0.58
C ASP A 202 8.29 -18.36 0.33
N ALA A 203 7.07 -18.68 0.77
CA ALA A 203 6.46 -20.00 0.56
C ALA A 203 4.91 -20.01 0.63
N GLU A 204 4.28 -20.89 -0.15
CA GLU A 204 2.80 -21.01 -0.25
C GLU A 204 2.18 -21.63 1.01
N TRP A 205 2.93 -22.50 1.70
CA TRP A 205 2.44 -23.21 2.88
C TRP A 205 2.32 -22.30 4.12
N LYS A 206 2.86 -21.07 4.09
CA LYS A 206 2.76 -20.14 5.24
C LYS A 206 1.36 -19.53 5.31
N SER A 207 0.89 -19.23 6.53
CA SER A 207 -0.38 -18.51 6.71
C SER A 207 -0.28 -17.08 6.18
N ILE A 208 -1.34 -16.60 5.55
CA ILE A 208 -1.48 -15.21 5.10
C ILE A 208 -1.25 -14.23 6.25
N ASP A 209 -1.65 -14.59 7.47
CA ASP A 209 -1.48 -13.76 8.66
C ASP A 209 0.00 -13.50 9.00
N ASN A 210 0.90 -14.37 8.53
CA ASN A 210 2.34 -14.23 8.71
C ASN A 210 3.05 -13.57 7.51
N TYR A 211 2.32 -13.26 6.43
CA TYR A 211 2.93 -12.64 5.26
C TYR A 211 3.42 -11.24 5.63
N HIS A 212 4.51 -10.82 5.00
CA HIS A 212 4.99 -9.46 5.17
C HIS A 212 4.03 -8.51 4.47
N ARG A 213 3.37 -7.64 5.25
CA ARG A 213 2.32 -6.75 4.79
C ARG A 213 2.87 -5.35 4.53
N ILE A 214 2.80 -4.92 3.28
CA ILE A 214 3.16 -3.57 2.82
C ILE A 214 1.85 -2.87 2.43
N GLN A 215 1.50 -1.81 3.14
CA GLN A 215 0.26 -1.06 2.93
C GLN A 215 0.56 0.33 2.39
N PHE A 216 -0.16 0.71 1.34
CA PHE A 216 -0.29 2.09 0.88
C PHE A 216 -1.68 2.60 1.24
N SER A 217 -1.74 3.69 1.99
CA SER A 217 -2.97 4.35 2.40
C SER A 217 -3.58 5.22 1.29
N TRP A 218 -4.80 5.71 1.49
CA TRP A 218 -5.40 6.73 0.62
C TRP A 218 -4.57 8.02 0.56
N ARG A 219 -3.93 8.40 1.67
CA ARG A 219 -2.97 9.51 1.71
C ARG A 219 -1.79 9.26 0.78
N ASP A 220 -1.16 8.08 0.88
CA ASP A 220 -0.02 7.72 0.03
C ASP A 220 -0.43 7.70 -1.45
N ALA A 221 -1.61 7.16 -1.75
CA ALA A 221 -2.15 7.12 -3.10
C ALA A 221 -2.40 8.50 -3.69
N LEU A 222 -2.98 9.40 -2.89
CA LEU A 222 -3.24 10.78 -3.32
C LEU A 222 -1.93 11.53 -3.59
N ILE A 223 -0.96 11.45 -2.68
CA ILE A 223 0.37 12.07 -2.85
C ILE A 223 1.01 11.53 -4.12
N HIS A 224 1.10 10.20 -4.25
CA HIS A 224 1.76 9.55 -5.37
C HIS A 224 1.13 9.91 -6.73
N GLN A 225 -0.19 9.88 -6.84
CA GLN A 225 -0.88 10.21 -8.10
C GLN A 225 -0.77 11.69 -8.47
N ILE A 226 -0.83 12.59 -7.48
CA ILE A 226 -0.63 14.01 -7.72
C ILE A 226 0.81 14.30 -8.14
N GLU A 227 1.81 13.76 -7.43
CA GLU A 227 3.22 13.95 -7.80
C GLU A 227 3.51 13.50 -9.21
N ASN A 228 3.09 12.27 -9.58
CA ASN A 228 3.29 11.74 -10.93
C ASN A 228 2.66 12.63 -12.00
N HIS A 229 1.45 13.16 -11.76
CA HIS A 229 0.78 14.04 -12.72
C HIS A 229 1.47 15.41 -12.81
N LEU A 230 1.88 15.98 -11.67
CA LEU A 230 2.55 17.27 -11.62
C LEU A 230 3.99 17.24 -12.17
N ASP A 231 4.65 16.08 -12.15
CA ASP A 231 5.98 15.86 -12.76
C ASP A 231 5.96 16.11 -14.28
N GLU A 232 4.80 15.94 -14.95
CA GLU A 232 4.62 16.31 -16.36
C GLU A 232 4.53 17.84 -16.57
N GLY A 233 4.51 18.62 -15.48
CA GLY A 233 4.35 20.07 -15.49
C GLY A 233 2.90 20.54 -15.74
N ILE A 234 1.94 19.61 -15.70
CA ILE A 234 0.52 19.85 -15.93
C ILE A 234 -0.24 19.74 -14.61
N ARG A 235 -1.26 20.59 -14.42
CA ARG A 235 -2.16 20.56 -13.27
C ARG A 235 -3.53 20.05 -13.67
N PHE A 236 -4.21 19.39 -12.75
CA PHE A 236 -5.56 18.88 -12.96
C PHE A 236 -6.56 20.01 -13.26
N THR A 237 -7.51 19.77 -14.16
CA THR A 237 -8.57 20.75 -14.48
C THR A 237 -9.71 20.76 -13.46
N GLY A 238 -9.87 19.67 -12.69
CA GLY A 238 -10.86 19.53 -11.62
C GLY A 238 -10.87 18.13 -11.00
N PHE A 239 -11.74 17.90 -10.02
CA PHE A 239 -11.78 16.64 -9.25
C PHE A 239 -12.19 15.43 -10.08
N THR A 240 -12.96 15.60 -11.16
CA THR A 240 -13.26 14.50 -12.09
C THR A 240 -12.02 13.95 -12.78
N GLU A 241 -11.01 14.77 -13.02
CA GLU A 241 -9.74 14.32 -13.57
C GLU A 241 -8.93 13.56 -12.51
N LEU A 242 -8.78 14.14 -11.32
CA LEU A 242 -8.11 13.48 -10.19
C LEU A 242 -8.76 12.13 -9.84
N SER A 243 -10.08 12.06 -9.87
CA SER A 243 -10.88 10.85 -9.62
C SER A 243 -10.54 9.73 -10.59
N LYS A 244 -10.34 10.07 -11.87
CA LYS A 244 -9.90 9.12 -12.90
C LYS A 244 -8.49 8.62 -12.63
N HIS A 245 -7.57 9.50 -12.21
CA HIS A 245 -6.21 9.12 -11.84
C HIS A 245 -6.15 8.21 -10.60
N LEU A 246 -7.07 8.39 -9.65
CA LEU A 246 -7.21 7.53 -8.48
C LEU A 246 -8.12 6.32 -8.71
N ASN A 247 -8.66 6.15 -9.92
CA ASN A 247 -9.59 5.08 -10.28
C ASN A 247 -10.79 4.95 -9.30
N ILE A 248 -11.34 6.08 -8.83
CA ILE A 248 -12.42 6.11 -7.83
C ILE A 248 -13.80 5.84 -8.47
N ASP A 249 -14.66 5.13 -7.73
CA ASP A 249 -16.09 5.00 -8.03
C ASP A 249 -16.82 6.26 -7.59
N ASP A 250 -16.91 7.20 -8.51
CA ASP A 250 -17.33 8.55 -8.20
C ASP A 250 -18.74 8.83 -8.70
N ASP A 251 -19.45 9.65 -7.93
CA ASP A 251 -20.78 10.09 -8.25
C ASP A 251 -20.77 11.25 -9.27
N PHE A 252 -21.96 11.74 -9.62
CA PHE A 252 -22.11 12.92 -10.46
C PHE A 252 -21.48 14.14 -9.75
N ASN A 253 -20.41 14.70 -10.34
CA ASN A 253 -19.57 15.82 -9.88
C ASN A 253 -18.30 15.50 -9.08
N SER A 254 -18.01 14.22 -8.85
CA SER A 254 -16.79 13.81 -8.16
C SER A 254 -16.68 14.28 -6.70
N ASP A 255 -17.78 14.21 -5.96
CA ASP A 255 -17.85 14.74 -4.59
C ASP A 255 -16.97 13.93 -3.63
N LYS A 256 -16.85 12.60 -3.81
CA LYS A 256 -15.96 11.78 -2.97
C LYS A 256 -14.50 12.18 -3.14
N THR A 257 -14.07 12.40 -4.37
CA THR A 257 -12.69 12.81 -4.68
C THR A 257 -12.40 14.20 -4.16
N ARG A 258 -13.38 15.12 -4.27
CA ARG A 258 -13.29 16.44 -3.64
C ARG A 258 -13.10 16.30 -2.14
N MET A 259 -13.95 15.54 -1.46
CA MET A 259 -13.88 15.34 -0.01
C MET A 259 -12.53 14.73 0.40
N LEU A 260 -12.06 13.70 -0.31
CA LEU A 260 -10.76 13.07 -0.09
C LEU A 260 -9.62 14.10 -0.15
N PHE A 261 -9.59 14.92 -1.19
CA PHE A 261 -8.56 15.95 -1.35
C PHE A 261 -8.62 17.01 -0.24
N LEU A 262 -9.83 17.44 0.12
CA LEU A 262 -10.01 18.44 1.18
C LEU A 262 -9.63 17.90 2.56
N ASP A 263 -9.99 16.66 2.88
CA ASP A 263 -9.55 15.99 4.10
C ASP A 263 -8.04 15.83 4.13
N PHE A 264 -7.42 15.47 3.01
CA PHE A 264 -5.97 15.41 2.89
C PHE A 264 -5.32 16.75 3.23
N CYS A 265 -5.75 17.85 2.61
CA CYS A 265 -5.22 19.17 2.89
C CYS A 265 -5.44 19.57 4.36
N ARG A 266 -6.59 19.25 4.95
CA ARG A 266 -6.88 19.54 6.36
C ARG A 266 -6.03 18.72 7.31
N GLY A 267 -5.64 17.51 6.91
CA GLY A 267 -4.74 16.64 7.67
C GLY A 267 -3.27 17.05 7.62
N LEU A 268 -2.91 18.14 6.93
CA LEU A 268 -1.55 18.68 6.95
C LEU A 268 -1.39 19.58 8.18
N GLU A 269 -0.46 19.22 9.07
CA GLU A 269 -0.15 20.02 10.26
C GLU A 269 0.70 21.24 9.88
N VAL A 270 0.24 22.44 10.24
CA VAL A 270 1.03 23.68 10.05
C VAL A 270 1.53 24.17 11.40
N VAL A 271 2.84 24.05 11.59
CA VAL A 271 3.53 24.53 12.79
C VAL A 271 3.37 26.05 12.92
N GLY A 272 3.09 26.52 14.13
CA GLY A 272 2.99 27.95 14.45
C GLY A 272 1.58 28.55 14.36
N CYS A 273 0.58 27.81 13.88
CA CYS A 273 -0.81 28.26 13.85
C CYS A 273 -1.50 28.12 15.22
N THR A 274 -1.08 28.95 16.18
CA THR A 274 -1.59 28.92 17.57
C THR A 274 -2.85 29.78 17.75
N GLY A 275 -3.87 29.21 18.38
CA GLY A 275 -5.16 29.87 18.64
C GLY A 275 -6.20 29.66 17.52
N GLN A 276 -7.50 29.62 17.89
CA GLN A 276 -8.58 29.19 16.99
C GLN A 276 -8.67 30.01 15.69
N ARG A 277 -8.66 31.34 15.78
CA ARG A 277 -8.80 32.23 14.62
C ARG A 277 -7.64 32.10 13.62
N VAL A 278 -6.43 31.86 14.14
CA VAL A 278 -5.20 31.65 13.36
C VAL A 278 -5.25 30.27 12.72
N SER A 279 -5.65 29.24 13.48
CA SER A 279 -5.85 27.88 12.99
C SER A 279 -6.86 27.81 11.84
N ASP A 280 -8.02 28.48 11.95
CA ASP A 280 -9.00 28.53 10.86
C ASP A 280 -8.45 29.23 9.61
N HIS A 281 -7.63 30.29 9.80
CA HIS A 281 -6.96 30.98 8.70
C HIS A 281 -5.94 30.10 8.00
N CYS A 282 -5.08 29.44 8.77
CA CYS A 282 -4.11 28.48 8.22
C CYS A 282 -4.81 27.33 7.50
N SER A 283 -5.88 26.78 8.07
CA SER A 283 -6.67 25.71 7.44
C SER A 283 -7.20 26.13 6.07
N ARG A 284 -7.79 27.32 5.96
CA ARG A 284 -8.23 27.87 4.67
C ARG A 284 -7.06 28.08 3.71
N ALA A 285 -5.94 28.59 4.21
CA ALA A 285 -4.75 28.86 3.41
C ALA A 285 -4.14 27.57 2.85
N ILE A 286 -4.03 26.49 3.64
CA ILE A 286 -3.55 25.18 3.20
C ILE A 286 -4.43 24.64 2.07
N ILE A 287 -5.75 24.61 2.28
CA ILE A 287 -6.71 24.09 1.29
C ILE A 287 -6.59 24.86 -0.02
N LEU A 288 -6.63 26.19 0.03
CA LEU A 288 -6.52 27.02 -1.16
C LEU A 288 -5.16 26.87 -1.85
N THR A 289 -4.08 26.76 -1.08
CA THR A 289 -2.72 26.57 -1.61
C THR A 289 -2.61 25.22 -2.31
N GLY A 290 -3.10 24.14 -1.69
CA GLY A 290 -3.18 22.82 -2.32
C GLY A 290 -3.99 22.85 -3.61
N LEU A 291 -5.15 23.51 -3.61
CA LEU A 291 -5.96 23.67 -4.82
C LEU A 291 -5.21 24.41 -5.94
N VAL A 292 -4.53 25.51 -5.61
CA VAL A 292 -3.79 26.30 -6.61
C VAL A 292 -2.55 25.54 -7.10
N ILE A 293 -1.87 24.76 -6.26
CA ILE A 293 -0.73 23.94 -6.67
C ILE A 293 -1.19 22.79 -7.58
N CYS A 294 -2.24 22.07 -7.21
CA CYS A 294 -2.63 20.84 -7.89
C CYS A 294 -3.56 21.06 -9.08
N PHE A 295 -4.33 22.16 -9.11
CA PHE A 295 -5.38 22.37 -10.09
C PHE A 295 -5.26 23.68 -10.89
N ASN A 296 -5.80 23.66 -12.12
CA ASN A 296 -5.94 24.80 -13.02
C ASN A 296 -7.34 24.82 -13.66
N PRO A 297 -8.39 25.20 -12.91
CA PRO A 297 -9.76 25.15 -13.40
C PRO A 297 -9.99 26.16 -14.54
N ALA A 298 -10.84 25.78 -15.50
CA ALA A 298 -11.12 26.59 -16.69
C ALA A 298 -11.71 27.99 -16.40
N ARG A 299 -12.37 28.16 -15.24
CA ARG A 299 -12.96 29.43 -14.78
C ARG A 299 -11.99 30.30 -13.96
N GLY A 300 -10.71 29.92 -13.88
CA GLY A 300 -9.69 30.66 -13.11
C GLY A 300 -10.08 30.79 -11.64
N LEU A 301 -9.91 31.97 -11.04
CA LEU A 301 -10.27 32.23 -9.64
C LEU A 301 -11.68 31.82 -9.22
N THR A 302 -12.67 31.94 -10.11
CA THR A 302 -14.04 31.48 -9.80
C THR A 302 -14.12 29.95 -9.74
N GLY A 303 -13.32 29.26 -10.56
CA GLY A 303 -13.26 27.80 -10.53
C GLY A 303 -12.70 27.26 -9.21
N TYR A 304 -11.67 27.89 -8.64
CA TYR A 304 -11.16 27.48 -7.32
C TYR A 304 -12.20 27.65 -6.21
N LEU A 305 -13.04 28.68 -6.29
CA LEU A 305 -14.15 28.85 -5.35
C LEU A 305 -15.21 27.78 -5.57
N ASP A 306 -15.62 27.52 -6.82
CA ASP A 306 -16.57 26.47 -7.18
C ASP A 306 -16.08 25.08 -6.68
N MET A 307 -14.76 24.84 -6.65
CA MET A 307 -14.15 23.63 -6.12
C MET A 307 -14.20 23.50 -4.58
N ILE A 308 -14.36 24.61 -3.85
CA ILE A 308 -14.52 24.63 -2.39
C ILE A 308 -16.00 24.61 -2.01
N THR A 309 -16.78 25.47 -2.65
CA THR A 309 -18.18 25.77 -2.31
C THR A 309 -19.17 25.04 -3.22
N GLY A 310 -18.71 24.01 -3.93
CA GLY A 310 -19.48 23.27 -4.92
C GLY A 310 -20.69 22.52 -4.36
N TYR A 311 -21.41 21.84 -5.24
CA TYR A 311 -22.62 21.08 -4.91
C TYR A 311 -22.33 19.98 -3.87
N GLY A 312 -23.26 19.68 -2.96
CA GLY A 312 -23.07 18.61 -1.96
C GLY A 312 -22.25 19.02 -0.74
N GLY A 313 -22.66 20.11 -0.08
CA GLY A 313 -21.92 20.79 1.00
C GLY A 313 -21.12 19.87 1.92
N TYR A 314 -19.86 20.22 2.13
CA TYR A 314 -18.92 19.45 2.95
C TYR A 314 -18.83 20.09 4.34
N GLU A 315 -19.47 19.45 5.32
CA GLU A 315 -19.66 19.95 6.70
C GLU A 315 -18.38 20.52 7.33
N PRO A 316 -17.20 19.90 7.18
CA PRO A 316 -15.98 20.42 7.79
C PRO A 316 -15.50 21.77 7.25
N LEU A 317 -15.94 22.19 6.04
CA LEU A 317 -15.67 23.53 5.52
C LEU A 317 -16.70 24.57 5.95
N ALA A 318 -17.90 24.16 6.38
CA ALA A 318 -18.95 25.09 6.80
C ALA A 318 -18.49 25.94 8.00
N GLY A 319 -17.68 25.35 8.89
CA GLY A 319 -17.07 26.05 10.03
C GLY A 319 -15.91 26.98 9.65
N LEU A 320 -15.30 26.81 8.47
CA LEU A 320 -14.14 27.59 8.05
C LEU A 320 -14.50 28.92 7.40
N GLY A 321 -15.74 29.15 6.96
CA GLY A 321 -16.20 30.48 6.56
C GLY A 321 -17.12 30.49 5.35
N SER A 322 -17.67 31.68 5.08
CA SER A 322 -18.58 31.93 3.95
C SER A 322 -17.84 32.07 2.62
N ASP A 323 -18.55 32.01 1.49
CA ASP A 323 -18.04 32.34 0.15
C ASP A 323 -17.22 33.64 0.11
N ARG A 324 -17.63 34.64 0.88
CA ARG A 324 -16.92 35.91 1.00
C ARG A 324 -15.54 35.72 1.62
N THR A 325 -15.45 34.93 2.69
CA THR A 325 -14.20 34.64 3.40
C THR A 325 -13.22 33.89 2.51
N TRP A 326 -13.70 32.92 1.72
CA TRP A 326 -12.89 32.18 0.75
C TRP A 326 -12.40 33.09 -0.39
N ARG A 327 -13.26 33.98 -0.91
CA ARG A 327 -12.89 34.99 -1.91
C ARG A 327 -11.79 35.94 -1.41
N GLU A 328 -11.90 36.37 -0.15
CA GLU A 328 -10.91 37.24 0.49
C GLU A 328 -9.55 36.52 0.62
N HIS A 329 -9.51 35.25 1.05
CA HIS A 329 -8.25 34.50 1.15
C HIS A 329 -7.63 34.20 -0.21
N LEU A 330 -8.44 33.81 -1.20
CA LEU A 330 -7.95 33.58 -2.56
C LEU A 330 -7.35 34.86 -3.16
N SER A 331 -7.98 36.02 -2.90
CA SER A 331 -7.41 37.32 -3.29
C SER A 331 -6.11 37.62 -2.54
N GLY A 332 -5.98 37.19 -1.28
CA GLY A 332 -4.74 37.24 -0.51
C GLY A 332 -3.62 36.47 -1.21
N ILE A 333 -3.86 35.22 -1.61
CA ILE A 333 -2.88 34.40 -2.35
C ILE A 333 -2.45 35.09 -3.65
N VAL A 334 -3.40 35.59 -4.44
CA VAL A 334 -3.11 36.28 -5.71
C VAL A 334 -2.18 37.48 -5.52
N ASN A 335 -2.31 38.21 -4.41
CA ASN A 335 -1.59 39.45 -4.17
C ASN A 335 -0.28 39.28 -3.38
N LEU A 336 -0.17 38.20 -2.58
CA LEU A 336 0.92 38.01 -1.61
C LEU A 336 1.86 36.85 -1.98
N ALA A 337 1.40 35.89 -2.78
CA ALA A 337 2.21 34.73 -3.12
C ALA A 337 3.21 35.06 -4.24
N ASN A 338 4.51 35.12 -3.92
CA ASN A 338 5.56 35.22 -4.93
C ASN A 338 5.62 33.99 -5.84
N ASP A 339 5.11 32.86 -5.35
CA ASP A 339 5.13 31.57 -6.03
C ASP A 339 4.11 31.47 -7.18
N PHE A 340 3.21 32.45 -7.33
CA PHE A 340 2.18 32.45 -8.38
C PHE A 340 2.08 33.79 -9.12
N LYS A 341 2.02 33.73 -10.45
CA LYS A 341 1.79 34.89 -11.32
C LYS A 341 0.35 34.91 -11.85
N PRO A 342 -0.45 35.96 -11.58
CA PRO A 342 -1.78 36.10 -12.16
C PRO A 342 -1.67 36.33 -13.67
N THR A 343 -2.24 35.42 -14.46
CA THR A 343 -2.20 35.45 -15.92
C THR A 343 -3.63 35.48 -16.48
N PRO A 344 -3.98 36.43 -17.37
CA PRO A 344 -5.29 36.46 -18.02
C PRO A 344 -5.49 35.25 -18.93
N VAL A 345 -6.63 34.58 -18.82
CA VAL A 345 -7.00 33.48 -19.72
C VAL A 345 -7.43 34.04 -21.07
N LYS A 346 -6.80 33.58 -22.15
CA LYS A 346 -7.32 33.76 -23.51
C LYS A 346 -8.43 32.73 -23.75
N LEU A 347 -9.69 33.16 -23.65
CA LEU A 347 -10.82 32.29 -23.99
C LEU A 347 -10.81 32.03 -25.51
N SER A 348 -10.37 30.85 -25.92
CA SER A 348 -10.47 30.37 -27.30
C SER A 348 -11.90 29.89 -27.57
N GLY A 349 -12.81 30.83 -27.86
CA GLY A 349 -14.17 30.48 -28.24
C GLY A 349 -14.97 31.67 -28.73
N SER A 350 -15.47 31.61 -29.97
CA SER A 350 -16.31 32.63 -30.59
C SER A 350 -17.74 32.63 -30.01
N ARG A 351 -17.92 33.04 -28.75
CA ARG A 351 -19.25 33.44 -28.26
C ARG A 351 -19.28 34.95 -28.08
N LYS A 352 -19.58 35.64 -29.20
CA LYS A 352 -19.68 37.10 -29.36
C LYS A 352 -20.74 37.81 -28.49
N ASN A 353 -21.47 37.12 -27.60
CA ASN A 353 -22.68 37.67 -26.97
C ASN A 353 -22.63 37.82 -25.44
N ARG A 354 -21.46 37.83 -24.80
CA ARG A 354 -21.33 38.31 -23.41
C ARG A 354 -20.51 39.59 -23.39
N LYS A 355 -21.04 40.64 -22.72
CA LYS A 355 -20.36 41.92 -22.47
C LYS A 355 -18.90 41.67 -22.03
N PRO A 356 -17.95 42.56 -22.35
CA PRO A 356 -16.53 42.36 -22.02
C PRO A 356 -16.35 42.43 -20.49
N GLY A 357 -16.52 41.30 -19.82
CA GLY A 357 -16.01 41.10 -18.48
C GLY A 357 -14.49 40.98 -18.55
N ARG A 358 -13.80 41.31 -17.45
CA ARG A 358 -12.37 41.02 -17.30
C ARG A 358 -12.17 39.52 -17.56
N PRO A 359 -11.22 39.11 -18.44
CA PRO A 359 -10.96 37.69 -18.67
C PRO A 359 -10.65 37.01 -17.33
N PRO A 360 -11.08 35.74 -17.14
CA PRO A 360 -10.78 35.02 -15.92
C PRO A 360 -9.26 34.99 -15.71
N MET A 361 -8.83 35.18 -14.47
CA MET A 361 -7.41 35.14 -14.11
C MET A 361 -7.06 33.73 -13.63
N GLN A 362 -5.99 33.16 -14.18
CA GLN A 362 -5.35 31.94 -13.69
C GLN A 362 -4.14 32.30 -12.83
N LEU A 363 -3.84 31.44 -11.86
CA LEU A 363 -2.62 31.51 -11.07
C LEU A 363 -1.64 30.50 -11.66
N LEU A 364 -0.60 30.98 -12.35
CA LEU A 364 0.45 30.12 -12.87
C LEU A 364 1.60 30.07 -11.86
N PRO A 365 2.05 28.88 -11.44
CA PRO A 365 3.16 28.78 -10.52
C PRO A 365 4.47 29.22 -11.20
N THR A 366 5.35 29.88 -10.45
CA THR A 366 6.68 30.29 -10.91
C THR A 366 7.74 29.22 -10.67
N THR A 367 7.47 28.35 -9.69
CA THR A 367 8.24 27.16 -9.34
C THR A 367 7.52 25.94 -9.94
N PRO A 368 8.20 24.86 -10.36
CA PRO A 368 7.53 23.67 -10.84
C PRO A 368 6.42 23.19 -9.86
N PRO A 369 5.21 22.87 -10.35
CA PRO A 369 4.09 22.48 -9.48
C PRO A 369 4.42 21.31 -8.54
N VAL A 370 5.18 20.33 -9.02
CA VAL A 370 5.57 19.17 -8.21
C VAL A 370 6.48 19.54 -7.02
N ASP A 371 7.39 20.50 -7.21
CA ASP A 371 8.26 20.96 -6.12
C ASP A 371 7.44 21.70 -5.06
N LEU A 372 6.49 22.53 -5.48
CA LEU A 372 5.56 23.19 -4.58
C LEU A 372 4.68 22.17 -3.83
N PHE A 373 4.25 21.10 -4.50
CA PHE A 373 3.46 20.04 -3.85
C PHE A 373 4.29 19.26 -2.83
N LYS A 374 5.52 18.87 -3.17
CA LYS A 374 6.45 18.23 -2.23
C LYS A 374 6.72 19.10 -1.00
N SER A 375 6.92 20.41 -1.20
CA SER A 375 7.05 21.35 -0.09
C SER A 375 5.76 21.48 0.72
N LEU A 376 4.58 21.47 0.09
CA LEU A 376 3.29 21.49 0.80
C LEU A 376 3.10 20.24 1.67
N VAL A 377 3.50 19.06 1.18
CA VAL A 377 3.36 17.79 1.89
C VAL A 377 4.31 17.71 3.08
N ASN A 378 5.57 18.13 2.90
CA ASN A 378 6.62 17.92 3.89
C ASN A 378 6.79 19.08 4.87
N GLU A 379 6.59 20.33 4.43
CA GLU A 379 6.86 21.56 5.18
C GLU A 379 5.78 22.63 4.86
N PRO A 380 4.49 22.35 5.11
CA PRO A 380 3.39 23.20 4.69
C PRO A 380 3.49 24.63 5.25
N GLU A 381 4.08 24.82 6.43
CA GLU A 381 4.32 26.13 7.04
C GLU A 381 5.19 27.05 6.18
N ILE A 382 6.14 26.52 5.40
CA ILE A 382 7.01 27.35 4.57
C ILE A 382 6.21 28.07 3.48
N ILE A 383 5.18 27.41 2.96
CA ILE A 383 4.31 27.98 1.93
C ILE A 383 3.19 28.78 2.59
N VAL A 384 2.53 28.20 3.59
CA VAL A 384 1.33 28.77 4.22
C VAL A 384 1.68 30.00 5.07
N CYS A 385 2.75 29.98 5.87
CA CYS A 385 3.12 31.12 6.70
C CYS A 385 3.63 32.33 5.90
N LYS A 386 4.14 32.15 4.68
CA LYS A 386 4.40 33.29 3.77
C LYS A 386 3.11 34.01 3.36
N LEU A 387 1.99 33.27 3.35
CA LEU A 387 0.66 33.77 2.97
C LEU A 387 -0.13 34.28 4.18
N CYS A 388 0.14 33.73 5.36
CA CYS A 388 -0.44 34.13 6.62
C CYS A 388 0.35 35.31 7.22
N ARG A 389 -0.27 36.48 7.37
CA ARG A 389 0.34 37.70 7.94
C ARG A 389 0.66 37.61 9.45
N PHE A 390 0.97 36.44 9.99
CA PHE A 390 1.24 36.23 11.42
C PHE A 390 2.74 36.35 11.78
N TYR A 391 3.59 36.66 10.80
CA TYR A 391 5.00 37.02 10.99
C TYR A 391 5.21 38.55 10.99
N GLU A 392 4.36 39.29 11.69
CA GLU A 392 4.63 40.67 12.13
C GLU A 392 4.54 40.76 13.65
#